data_AF-A0A3B8V2H6-F1
#
_entry.id   AF-A0A3B8V2H6-F1
#
_cell.length_a   1.000
_cell.length_b   1.000
_cell.length_c   1.000
_cell.angle_alpha   90.00
_cell.angle_beta   90.00
_cell.angle_gamma   90.00
#
_symmetry.space_group_name_H-M   'P 1'
#
loop_
_entity.id
_entity.type
_entity.pdbx_description
1 polymer ?
#
loop_
_entity_poly.entity_id
_entity_poly.type
_entity_poly.pdbx_seq_one_letter_code
_entity_poly.pdbx_strand_id
1 'polypeptide(L)'
;MRVSPVARRLAEEHGIELRSLVGSGPGGRIIKRDVLAAVETAGANVEGASGEVTPVAIPMPATTAPDQALAATPGSVVHEVPALESTEVAVSGMRQTIARRLVESKATIPHYQVKMRFSMDALMDLRRSLNEKLAGEGVKLSVNDFIVRACAL
;
A
#
# COMPACT_ATOMS: atom_id res chain seq x y z
N MET A 1 2.31 -7.24 -26.57
CA MET A 1 2.69 -7.49 -25.16
C MET A 1 2.90 -6.15 -24.46
N ARG A 2 2.03 -5.78 -23.52
CA ARG A 2 2.11 -4.49 -22.81
C ARG A 2 2.73 -4.72 -21.45
N VAL A 3 3.95 -4.24 -21.22
CA VAL A 3 4.68 -4.42 -19.96
C VAL A 3 4.86 -3.06 -19.32
N SER A 4 4.55 -2.93 -18.03
CA SER A 4 4.85 -1.68 -17.32
C SER A 4 6.39 -1.49 -17.24
N PRO A 5 6.91 -0.26 -17.41
CA PRO A 5 8.37 -0.02 -17.40
C PRO A 5 9.07 -0.52 -16.13
N VAL A 6 8.35 -0.47 -14.99
CA VAL A 6 8.83 -0.97 -13.70
C VAL A 6 8.89 -2.50 -13.66
N ALA A 7 7.91 -3.19 -14.24
CA ALA A 7 7.92 -4.65 -14.33
C ALA A 7 9.02 -5.17 -15.26
N ARG A 8 9.31 -4.46 -16.36
CA ARG A 8 10.42 -4.82 -17.26
C ARG A 8 11.77 -4.82 -16.55
N ARG A 9 12.09 -3.74 -15.83
CA ARG A 9 13.34 -3.63 -15.06
C ARG A 9 13.46 -4.74 -14.01
N LEU A 10 12.37 -5.02 -13.31
CA LEU A 10 12.38 -6.03 -12.26
C LEU A 10 12.53 -7.46 -12.81
N ALA A 11 11.97 -7.75 -13.98
CA ALA A 11 12.11 -9.06 -14.63
C ALA A 11 13.52 -9.27 -15.19
N GLU A 12 14.15 -8.22 -15.72
CA GLU A 12 15.56 -8.24 -16.17
C GLU A 12 16.52 -8.48 -15.00
N GLU A 13 16.29 -7.83 -13.85
CA GLU A 13 17.11 -7.98 -12.64
C GLU A 13 17.03 -9.39 -12.03
N HIS A 14 15.88 -10.07 -12.17
CA HIS A 14 15.64 -11.39 -11.59
C HIS A 14 15.66 -12.52 -12.63
N GLY A 15 16.06 -12.22 -13.87
CA GLY A 15 16.23 -13.21 -14.94
C GLY A 15 14.94 -13.90 -15.40
N ILE A 16 13.77 -13.27 -15.26
CA ILE A 16 12.49 -13.87 -15.61
C ILE A 16 12.12 -13.55 -17.05
N GLU A 17 11.81 -14.60 -17.82
CA GLU A 17 11.31 -14.43 -19.18
C GLU A 17 9.91 -13.83 -19.18
N LEU A 18 9.80 -12.58 -19.63
CA LEU A 18 8.54 -11.86 -19.70
C LEU A 18 7.46 -12.60 -20.51
N ARG A 19 7.86 -13.43 -21.49
CA ARG A 19 6.96 -14.11 -22.44
C ARG A 19 6.10 -15.20 -21.81
N SER A 20 6.56 -15.81 -20.72
CA SER A 20 5.81 -16.86 -20.01
C SER A 20 4.84 -16.29 -18.96
N LEU A 21 4.90 -14.98 -18.70
CA LEU A 21 4.08 -14.32 -17.70
C LEU A 21 2.77 -13.78 -18.28
N VAL A 22 1.65 -14.24 -17.72
CA VAL A 22 0.32 -13.69 -17.98
C VAL A 22 0.13 -12.44 -17.14
N GLY A 23 -0.01 -11.28 -17.79
CA GLY A 23 -0.16 -10.00 -17.10
C GLY A 23 -1.57 -9.80 -16.55
N SER A 24 -1.67 -9.53 -15.24
CA SER A 24 -2.94 -9.36 -14.51
C SER A 24 -3.46 -7.91 -14.48
N GLY A 25 -2.76 -6.98 -15.15
CA GLY A 25 -3.17 -5.58 -15.24
C GLY A 25 -4.23 -5.30 -16.32
N PRO A 26 -4.93 -4.14 -16.27
CA PRO A 26 -5.97 -3.78 -17.24
C PRO A 26 -5.47 -3.85 -18.69
N GLY A 27 -6.11 -4.69 -19.51
CA GLY A 27 -5.72 -4.95 -20.90
C GLY A 27 -4.54 -5.92 -21.08
N GLY A 28 -4.33 -6.87 -20.14
CA GLY A 28 -3.29 -7.90 -20.21
C GLY A 28 -1.89 -7.35 -19.98
N ARG A 29 -1.77 -6.33 -19.11
CA ARG A 29 -0.51 -5.65 -18.83
C ARG A 29 0.25 -6.34 -17.69
N ILE A 30 1.53 -6.64 -17.89
CA ILE A 30 2.38 -7.18 -16.82
C ILE A 30 2.76 -6.05 -15.86
N ILE A 31 2.32 -6.18 -14.61
CA ILE A 31 2.56 -5.22 -13.52
C ILE A 31 3.59 -5.77 -12.52
N LYS A 32 4.11 -4.89 -11.65
CA LYS A 32 5.17 -5.23 -10.67
C LYS A 32 4.82 -6.45 -9.81
N ARG A 33 3.54 -6.63 -9.45
CA ARG A 33 3.06 -7.78 -8.66
C ARG A 33 3.27 -9.11 -9.38
N ASP A 34 3.06 -9.16 -10.69
CA ASP A 34 3.14 -10.41 -11.46
C ASP A 34 4.60 -10.90 -11.55
N VAL A 35 5.55 -9.97 -11.69
CA VAL A 35 6.99 -10.28 -11.69
C VAL A 35 7.47 -10.72 -10.32
N LEU A 36 7.02 -10.06 -9.24
CA LEU A 36 7.37 -10.47 -7.87
C LEU A 36 6.82 -11.85 -7.52
N ALA A 37 5.56 -12.13 -7.89
CA ALA A 37 4.97 -13.46 -7.71
C ALA A 37 5.75 -14.52 -8.49
N ALA A 38 6.21 -14.20 -9.70
CA ALA A 38 7.05 -15.09 -10.50
C ALA A 38 8.42 -15.36 -9.87
N VAL A 39 9.07 -14.36 -9.27
CA VAL A 39 10.32 -14.54 -8.49
C VAL A 39 10.08 -15.47 -7.31
N GLU A 40 8.97 -15.28 -6.59
CA GLU A 40 8.61 -16.06 -5.41
C GLU A 40 8.30 -17.52 -5.78
N THR A 41 7.60 -17.75 -6.90
CA THR A 41 7.37 -19.10 -7.44
C THR A 41 8.63 -19.75 -8.04
N ALA A 42 9.56 -18.97 -8.59
CA ALA A 42 10.83 -19.48 -9.11
C ALA A 42 11.80 -19.87 -7.97
N GLY A 43 11.75 -19.16 -6.84
CA GLY A 43 12.46 -19.52 -5.60
C GLY A 43 11.87 -20.74 -4.88
N ALA A 44 10.62 -21.09 -5.18
CA ALA A 44 9.90 -22.20 -4.55
C ALA A 44 9.95 -23.53 -5.32
N ASN A 45 10.67 -23.62 -6.45
CA ASN A 45 10.69 -24.83 -7.31
C ASN A 45 12.00 -25.63 -7.26
N VAL A 46 12.71 -25.59 -6.12
CA VAL A 46 13.74 -26.59 -5.76
C VAL A 46 13.38 -27.20 -4.41
N GLU A 47 12.19 -27.79 -4.28
CA GLU A 47 11.90 -28.88 -3.34
C GLU A 47 10.46 -29.38 -3.60
N GLY A 48 10.35 -30.66 -3.96
CA GLY A 48 9.12 -31.25 -4.46
C GLY A 48 8.11 -31.66 -3.39
N ALA A 49 6.87 -31.68 -3.86
CA ALA A 49 5.80 -32.64 -3.58
C ALA A 49 4.89 -32.48 -2.34
N SER A 50 3.62 -32.20 -2.68
CA SER A 50 2.38 -32.77 -2.13
C SER A 50 1.75 -32.13 -0.90
N GLY A 51 0.55 -31.58 -1.09
CA GLY A 51 -0.41 -31.34 -0.01
C GLY A 51 -1.31 -30.12 -0.21
N GLU A 52 -2.37 -30.31 -1.01
CA GLU A 52 -3.68 -29.63 -1.00
C GLU A 52 -4.07 -29.04 0.39
N VAL A 53 -4.74 -27.88 0.57
CA VAL A 53 -5.97 -27.40 -0.07
C VAL A 53 -6.12 -25.86 0.09
N THR A 54 -6.46 -25.19 -1.02
CA THR A 54 -7.25 -23.95 -1.21
C THR A 54 -7.10 -22.72 -0.29
N PRO A 55 -6.71 -21.56 -0.87
CA PRO A 55 -7.16 -20.25 -0.45
C PRO A 55 -8.22 -19.68 -1.39
N VAL A 56 -9.29 -19.18 -0.79
CA VAL A 56 -10.34 -18.35 -1.39
C VAL A 56 -9.73 -17.04 -1.87
N ALA A 57 -9.94 -16.71 -3.15
CA ALA A 57 -9.60 -15.41 -3.72
C ALA A 57 -10.88 -14.70 -4.14
N ILE A 58 -11.07 -13.47 -3.66
CA ILE A 58 -11.95 -12.49 -4.30
C ILE A 58 -11.05 -11.48 -5.01
N PRO A 59 -11.24 -11.29 -6.32
CA PRO A 59 -10.94 -10.02 -6.95
C PRO A 59 -12.18 -9.46 -7.67
N MET A 60 -12.35 -8.15 -7.54
CA MET A 60 -12.98 -7.26 -8.53
C MET A 60 -12.03 -6.05 -8.68
N PRO A 61 -12.16 -5.15 -9.68
CA PRO A 61 -13.20 -4.96 -10.73
C PRO A 61 -12.55 -4.77 -12.14
N ALA A 62 -13.20 -4.52 -13.30
CA ALA A 62 -14.07 -3.38 -13.65
C ALA A 62 -14.53 -3.38 -15.14
N THR A 63 -15.70 -2.73 -15.36
CA THR A 63 -16.13 -1.82 -16.46
C THR A 63 -16.35 -2.31 -17.90
N THR A 64 -17.57 -2.09 -18.42
CA THR A 64 -17.83 -1.23 -19.61
C THR A 64 -19.27 -0.67 -19.61
N ALA A 65 -19.43 0.61 -19.97
CA ALA A 65 -20.71 1.29 -20.25
C ALA A 65 -21.18 1.00 -21.70
N PRO A 66 -22.47 1.21 -22.04
CA PRO A 66 -22.85 2.50 -22.65
C PRO A 66 -24.26 3.04 -22.29
N ASP A 67 -24.35 4.37 -22.30
CA ASP A 67 -25.39 5.25 -22.87
C ASP A 67 -26.85 4.73 -22.96
N GLN A 68 -27.79 5.35 -22.20
CA GLN A 68 -29.07 5.90 -22.71
C GLN A 68 -29.73 6.82 -21.66
N ALA A 69 -30.21 7.97 -22.13
CA ALA A 69 -31.08 8.88 -21.41
C ALA A 69 -32.56 8.47 -21.57
N LEU A 70 -33.34 8.44 -20.47
CA LEU A 70 -34.68 9.05 -20.35
C LEU A 70 -35.33 8.74 -18.97
N ALA A 71 -36.14 9.69 -18.52
CA ALA A 71 -37.30 9.56 -17.64
C ALA A 71 -37.08 9.49 -16.11
N ALA A 72 -37.55 10.57 -15.45
CA ALA A 72 -37.87 10.64 -14.04
C ALA A 72 -39.10 9.77 -13.71
N THR A 73 -39.00 8.93 -12.70
CA THR A 73 -40.09 8.42 -11.83
C THR A 73 -39.44 7.93 -10.53
N PRO A 74 -39.97 8.24 -9.33
CA PRO A 74 -39.39 7.76 -8.08
C PRO A 74 -39.79 6.29 -7.88
N GLY A 75 -38.95 5.40 -8.38
CA GLY A 75 -39.06 3.96 -8.19
C GLY A 75 -37.70 3.43 -7.80
N SER A 76 -37.61 2.86 -6.59
CA SER A 76 -36.44 2.16 -6.09
C SER A 76 -36.02 1.07 -7.08
N VAL A 77 -34.92 1.28 -7.81
CA VAL A 77 -34.27 0.25 -8.60
C VAL A 77 -32.99 -0.15 -7.88
N VAL A 78 -33.13 -1.27 -7.17
CA VAL A 78 -32.06 -2.00 -6.51
C VAL A 78 -31.13 -2.52 -7.62
N HIS A 79 -29.98 -1.88 -7.80
CA HIS A 79 -28.95 -2.39 -8.69
C HIS A 79 -28.23 -3.51 -7.92
N GLU A 80 -28.56 -4.75 -8.28
CA GLU A 80 -27.97 -5.96 -7.72
C GLU A 80 -26.53 -6.10 -8.23
N VAL A 81 -25.62 -5.44 -7.53
CA VAL A 81 -24.18 -5.71 -7.59
C VAL A 81 -23.97 -7.05 -6.88
N PRO A 82 -23.20 -8.02 -7.43
CA PRO A 82 -22.94 -9.28 -6.76
C PRO A 82 -22.43 -9.00 -5.34
N ALA A 83 -23.13 -9.58 -4.35
CA ALA A 83 -22.97 -9.28 -2.94
C ALA A 83 -21.55 -9.62 -2.47
N LEU A 84 -20.67 -8.62 -2.45
CA LEU A 84 -19.45 -8.67 -1.66
C LEU A 84 -19.90 -8.80 -0.20
N GLU A 85 -19.48 -9.86 0.49
CA GLU A 85 -19.82 -10.06 1.90
C GLU A 85 -19.29 -8.87 2.71
N SER A 86 -20.19 -8.00 3.15
CA SER A 86 -19.87 -6.83 3.96
C SER A 86 -20.04 -7.18 5.43
N THR A 87 -18.95 -7.12 6.20
CA THR A 87 -19.02 -7.18 7.66
C THR A 87 -19.07 -5.77 8.22
N GLU A 88 -20.14 -5.44 8.93
CA GLU A 88 -20.22 -4.18 9.68
C GLU A 88 -19.62 -4.36 11.07
N VAL A 89 -18.73 -3.43 11.45
CA VAL A 89 -18.12 -3.38 12.78
C VAL A 89 -18.47 -2.04 13.42
N ALA A 90 -19.01 -2.08 14.64
CA ALA A 90 -19.35 -0.88 15.38
C ALA A 90 -18.11 -0.02 15.68
N VAL A 91 -18.25 1.30 15.51
CA VAL A 91 -17.19 2.26 15.80
C VAL A 91 -17.00 2.38 17.31
N SER A 92 -15.77 2.17 17.80
CA SER A 92 -15.45 2.39 19.21
C SER A 92 -15.56 3.87 19.60
N GLY A 93 -15.88 4.16 20.88
CA GLY A 93 -16.00 5.55 21.36
C GLY A 93 -14.72 6.38 21.18
N MET A 94 -13.55 5.75 21.32
CA MET A 94 -12.25 6.38 21.03
C MET A 94 -12.13 6.76 19.55
N ARG A 95 -12.50 5.85 18.63
CA ARG A 95 -12.48 6.11 17.19
C ARG A 95 -13.49 7.20 16.81
N GLN A 96 -14.67 7.20 17.40
CA GLN A 96 -15.68 8.24 17.18
C GLN A 96 -15.17 9.62 17.61
N THR A 97 -14.48 9.70 18.76
CA THR A 97 -13.92 10.96 19.26
C THR A 97 -12.78 11.46 18.36
N ILE A 98 -11.88 10.58 17.94
CA ILE A 98 -10.81 10.91 16.99
C ILE A 98 -11.43 11.43 15.68
N ALA A 99 -12.43 10.73 15.12
CA ALA A 99 -13.10 11.13 13.89
C ALA A 99 -13.71 12.53 14.00
N ARG A 100 -14.43 12.82 15.09
CA ARG A 100 -15.01 14.14 15.33
C ARG A 100 -13.96 15.25 15.35
N ARG A 101 -12.84 15.06 16.06
CA ARG A 101 -11.75 16.06 16.13
C ARG A 101 -11.02 16.25 14.80
N LEU A 102 -10.81 15.17 14.04
CA LEU A 102 -10.20 15.23 12.72
C LEU A 102 -11.08 16.03 11.74
N VAL A 103 -12.39 15.79 11.74
CA VAL A 103 -13.35 16.53 10.88
C VAL A 103 -13.41 18.00 11.27
N GLU A 104 -13.52 18.30 12.56
CA GLU A 104 -13.54 19.68 13.08
C GLU A 104 -12.30 20.46 12.63
N SER A 105 -11.10 19.92 12.84
CA SER A 105 -9.84 20.55 12.44
C SER A 105 -9.73 20.71 10.93
N LYS A 106 -10.08 19.67 10.15
CA LYS A 106 -9.88 19.69 8.70
C LYS A 106 -10.87 20.60 7.96
N ALA A 107 -12.08 20.79 8.50
CA ALA A 107 -13.10 21.66 7.92
C ALA A 107 -12.90 23.14 8.28
N THR A 108 -12.36 23.44 9.46
CA THR A 108 -12.23 24.83 9.96
C THR A 108 -10.89 25.47 9.64
N ILE A 109 -9.80 24.69 9.63
CA ILE A 109 -8.44 25.22 9.46
C ILE A 109 -8.02 25.14 7.98
N PRO A 110 -7.63 26.27 7.34
CA PRO A 110 -7.12 26.27 5.98
C PRO A 110 -5.69 25.70 5.92
N HIS A 111 -5.58 24.39 5.73
CA HIS A 111 -4.31 23.68 5.69
C HIS A 111 -3.59 23.89 4.35
N TYR A 112 -2.32 24.29 4.38
CA TYR A 112 -1.38 24.22 3.26
C TYR A 112 -0.17 23.36 3.63
N GLN A 113 0.46 22.71 2.64
CA GLN A 113 1.55 21.77 2.88
C GLN A 113 2.85 22.30 2.29
N VAL A 114 3.92 22.25 3.09
CA VAL A 114 5.29 22.53 2.66
C VAL A 114 6.12 21.26 2.77
N LYS A 115 6.98 21.00 1.80
CA LYS A 115 7.89 19.85 1.78
C LYS A 115 9.31 20.33 1.58
N MET A 116 10.24 19.79 2.36
CA MET A 116 11.67 20.07 2.28
C MET A 116 12.45 18.76 2.33
N ARG A 117 13.69 18.78 1.84
CA ARG A 117 14.62 17.65 1.90
C ARG A 117 15.83 18.04 2.74
N PHE A 118 16.32 17.10 3.53
CA PHE A 118 17.48 17.28 4.41
C PHE A 118 18.43 16.10 4.23
N SER A 119 19.75 16.34 4.20
CA SER A 119 20.74 15.27 4.33
C SER A 119 20.79 14.82 5.78
N MET A 120 20.82 13.50 5.99
CA MET A 120 20.84 12.88 7.32
C MET A 120 22.17 12.22 7.66
N ASP A 121 23.18 12.31 6.79
CA ASP A 121 24.43 11.55 6.92
C ASP A 121 25.15 11.89 8.22
N ALA A 122 25.39 13.19 8.45
CA ALA A 122 26.02 13.67 9.69
C ALA A 122 25.21 13.33 10.95
N LEU A 123 23.87 13.28 10.85
CA LEU A 123 23.01 12.93 11.97
C LEU A 123 23.13 11.44 12.32
N MET A 124 23.24 10.58 11.31
CA MET A 124 23.38 9.14 11.51
C MET A 124 24.74 8.78 12.11
N ASP A 125 25.80 9.48 11.73
CA ASP A 125 27.12 9.34 12.33
C ASP A 125 27.13 9.81 13.79
N LEU A 126 26.52 10.97 14.07
CA LEU A 126 26.37 11.47 15.44
C LEU A 126 25.58 10.48 16.30
N ARG A 127 24.46 9.97 15.79
CA ARG A 127 23.64 8.96 16.48
C ARG A 127 24.43 7.71 16.82
N ARG A 128 25.28 7.23 15.91
CA ARG A 128 26.15 6.07 16.15
C ARG A 128 27.11 6.36 17.31
N SER A 129 27.84 7.48 17.23
CA SER A 129 28.80 7.87 18.26
C SER A 129 28.18 8.07 19.64
N LEU A 130 26.94 8.57 19.70
CA LEU A 130 26.22 8.75 20.96
C LEU A 130 25.69 7.43 21.50
N ASN A 131 25.13 6.56 20.65
CA ASN A 131 24.65 5.26 21.10
C ASN A 131 25.79 4.35 21.59
N GLU A 132 26.99 4.46 21.03
CA GLU A 132 28.17 3.76 21.55
C GLU A 132 28.56 4.24 22.95
N LYS A 133 28.52 5.55 23.19
CA LYS A 133 28.82 6.14 24.51
C LYS A 133 27.76 5.82 25.56
N LEU A 134 26.49 5.84 25.16
CA LEU A 134 25.34 5.58 26.04
C LEU A 134 24.99 4.09 26.17
N ALA A 135 25.73 3.20 25.50
CA ALA A 135 25.52 1.75 25.59
C ALA A 135 25.62 1.25 27.04
N GLY A 136 26.46 1.88 27.87
CA GLY A 136 26.60 1.54 29.29
C GLY A 136 25.38 1.90 30.15
N GLU A 137 24.55 2.83 29.70
CA GLU A 137 23.36 3.30 30.43
C GLU A 137 22.07 2.60 29.94
N GLY A 138 22.16 1.74 28.92
CA GLY A 138 21.01 1.04 28.33
C GLY A 138 20.06 1.95 27.55
N VAL A 139 20.43 3.21 27.32
CA VAL A 139 19.61 4.18 26.59
C VAL A 139 19.97 4.17 25.11
N LYS A 140 18.98 3.93 24.25
CA LYS A 140 19.14 3.94 22.79
C LYS A 140 18.46 5.15 22.18
N LEU A 141 19.24 6.04 21.59
CA LEU A 141 18.70 7.19 20.85
C LEU A 141 18.18 6.75 19.47
N SER A 142 16.96 7.18 19.19
CA SER A 142 16.28 7.09 17.91
C SER A 142 16.47 8.37 17.10
N VAL A 143 16.17 8.31 15.80
CA VAL A 143 16.14 9.52 14.96
C VAL A 143 15.04 10.49 15.42
N ASN A 144 13.93 9.96 15.95
CA ASN A 144 12.82 10.76 16.45
C ASN A 144 13.26 11.70 17.59
N ASP A 145 14.15 11.26 18.47
CA ASP A 145 14.63 12.08 19.58
C ASP A 145 15.36 13.34 19.10
N PHE A 146 16.16 13.22 18.05
CA PHE A 146 16.82 14.37 17.42
C PHE A 146 15.82 15.30 16.73
N ILE A 147 14.79 14.75 16.06
CA ILE A 147 13.75 15.53 15.40
C ILE A 147 12.92 16.32 16.44
N VAL A 148 12.51 15.67 17.53
CA VAL A 148 11.75 16.32 18.62
C VAL A 148 12.57 17.44 19.24
N ARG A 149 13.87 17.22 19.51
CA ARG A 149 14.76 18.26 20.04
C ARG A 149 14.92 19.43 19.06
N ALA A 150 15.07 19.16 17.76
CA ALA A 150 15.24 20.21 16.76
C ALA A 150 13.97 21.06 16.57
N CYS A 151 12.78 20.46 16.64
CA CYS A 151 11.50 21.19 16.53
C CYS A 151 11.16 22.03 17.77
N ALA A 152 11.79 21.73 18.92
CA ALA A 152 11.56 22.45 20.18
C ALA A 152 12.47 23.67 20.38
N LEU A 153 13.57 23.76 19.60
CA LEU A 153 14.50 24.89 19.61
C LEU A 153 14.04 25.98 18.64
#